data_AF-A0A2G9TQW6-F1
#
_entry.id   AF-A0A2G9TQW6-F1
#
_cell.length_a   1.000
_cell.length_b   1.000
_cell.length_c   1.000
_cell.angle_alpha   90.00
_cell.angle_beta   90.00
_cell.angle_gamma   90.00
#
_symmetry.space_group_name_H-M   'P 1'
#
loop_
_entity.id
_entity.type
_entity.pdbx_description
1 polymer ?
#
loop_
_entity_poly.entity_id
_entity_poly.type
_entity_poly.pdbx_seq_one_letter_code
_entity_poly.pdbx_strand_id
1 'polypeptide(L)'
;MSKILLIDPDWQGKDKELPEKFLAKCHNAEVTTYSHLVKIPEGKLSKPKIAHFGCPATDLVRVFSACLSGKARQEHWEELLGDFYVYLKKEVGNEKMPYTLEQLKESYRRFFPVGAFLIIPLIGPLFECIFRNPDEEMKKKCFATIMEKTECLLDDMIHFHDRNMKIKRGELVG
;
A
#
# COMPACT_ATOMS: atom_id res chain seq x y z
N MET A 1 -4.41 -9.16 10.65
CA MET A 1 -3.11 -9.05 11.35
C MET A 1 -2.00 -9.23 10.32
N SER A 2 -0.81 -8.65 10.52
CA SER A 2 0.36 -8.78 9.63
C SER A 2 1.50 -9.42 10.42
N LYS A 3 2.44 -10.08 9.74
CA LYS A 3 3.63 -10.66 10.38
C LYS A 3 4.89 -10.03 9.80
N ILE A 4 5.88 -9.85 10.66
CA ILE A 4 7.24 -9.49 10.25
C ILE A 4 8.01 -10.80 10.07
N LEU A 5 8.63 -10.98 8.91
CA LEU A 5 9.42 -12.13 8.54
C LEU A 5 10.84 -11.67 8.24
N LEU A 6 11.82 -12.42 8.73
CA LEU A 6 13.21 -12.28 8.31
C LEU A 6 13.41 -13.27 7.16
N ILE A 7 13.67 -12.76 5.95
CA ILE A 7 13.78 -13.56 4.74
C ILE A 7 15.23 -13.59 4.24
N ASP A 8 15.63 -14.76 3.72
CA ASP A 8 16.92 -15.01 3.06
C ASP A 8 16.65 -15.18 1.55
N PRO A 9 16.86 -14.12 0.75
CA PRO A 9 16.51 -14.16 -0.66
C PRO A 9 17.58 -14.83 -1.54
N ASP A 10 17.13 -15.82 -2.31
CA ASP A 10 17.95 -16.59 -3.27
C ASP A 10 18.57 -15.76 -4.43
N TRP A 11 18.10 -14.53 -4.64
CA TRP A 11 18.55 -13.65 -5.72
C TRP A 11 19.70 -12.72 -5.31
N GLN A 12 20.05 -12.69 -4.02
CA GLN A 12 21.08 -11.80 -3.48
C GLN A 12 22.48 -12.08 -4.03
N GLY A 13 22.76 -13.30 -4.50
CA GLY A 13 24.09 -13.69 -5.00
C GLY A 13 24.66 -12.84 -6.15
N LYS A 14 23.89 -11.89 -6.69
CA LYS A 14 24.31 -10.95 -7.74
C LYS A 14 24.84 -9.61 -7.21
N ASP A 15 24.58 -9.25 -5.95
CA ASP A 15 25.01 -7.98 -5.37
C ASP A 15 25.53 -8.17 -3.95
N LYS A 16 26.84 -7.96 -3.77
CA LYS A 16 27.56 -8.20 -2.51
C LYS A 16 27.41 -7.06 -1.51
N GLU A 17 26.83 -5.93 -1.89
CA GLU A 17 26.60 -4.79 -0.99
C GLU A 17 25.28 -4.89 -0.23
N LEU A 18 24.44 -5.86 -0.59
CA LEU A 18 23.14 -6.06 0.04
C LEU A 18 23.23 -6.91 1.34
N PRO A 19 22.38 -6.64 2.35
CA PRO A 19 22.31 -7.43 3.59
C PRO A 19 21.88 -8.88 3.35
N GLU A 20 22.51 -9.86 4.03
CA GLU A 20 22.19 -11.31 3.92
C GLU A 20 20.72 -11.67 4.22
N LYS A 21 20.04 -10.84 5.02
CA LYS A 21 18.65 -11.07 5.42
C LYS A 21 17.88 -9.78 5.41
N PHE A 22 16.61 -9.87 5.03
CA PHE A 22 15.73 -8.71 4.92
C PHE A 22 14.52 -8.84 5.82
N LEU A 23 14.13 -7.72 6.42
CA LEU A 23 12.90 -7.62 7.20
C LEU A 23 11.74 -7.32 6.26
N ALA A 24 10.78 -8.24 6.14
CA ALA A 24 9.59 -8.09 5.31
C ALA A 24 8.33 -8.13 6.18
N LYS A 25 7.46 -7.12 6.04
CA LYS A 25 6.14 -7.11 6.67
C LYS A 25 5.11 -7.63 5.67
N CYS A 26 4.56 -8.80 5.93
CA CYS A 26 3.60 -9.46 5.03
C CYS A 26 2.19 -9.45 5.63
N HIS A 27 1.20 -9.25 4.78
CA HIS A 27 -0.21 -9.42 5.14
C HIS A 27 -0.51 -10.91 5.42
N ASN A 28 -1.46 -11.25 6.31
CA ASN A 28 -1.76 -12.65 6.63
C ASN A 28 -2.11 -13.50 5.40
N ALA A 29 -2.77 -12.94 4.40
CA ALA A 29 -3.04 -13.63 3.14
C ALA A 29 -1.74 -14.00 2.40
N GLU A 30 -0.74 -13.13 2.45
CA GLU A 30 0.58 -13.38 1.88
C GLU A 30 1.34 -14.42 2.71
N VAL A 31 1.30 -14.34 4.05
CA VAL A 31 1.89 -15.33 4.96
C VAL A 31 1.31 -16.73 4.73
N THR A 32 -0.02 -16.85 4.63
CA THR A 32 -0.69 -18.11 4.34
C THR A 32 -0.27 -18.61 2.97
N THR A 33 -0.25 -17.74 1.95
CA THR A 33 0.23 -18.09 0.61
C THR A 33 1.68 -18.60 0.68
N TYR A 34 2.60 -17.90 1.33
CA TYR A 34 3.98 -18.37 1.56
C TYR A 34 4.04 -19.73 2.27
N SER A 35 3.22 -19.96 3.30
CA SER A 35 3.18 -21.25 4.01
C SER A 35 2.75 -22.42 3.12
N HIS A 36 1.96 -22.15 2.08
CA HIS A 36 1.59 -23.14 1.07
C HIS A 36 2.65 -23.26 -0.02
N LEU A 37 3.26 -22.15 -0.44
CA LEU A 37 4.33 -22.11 -1.43
C LEU A 37 5.59 -22.86 -0.96
N VAL A 38 5.95 -22.78 0.33
CA VAL A 38 7.07 -23.53 0.95
C VAL A 38 6.87 -25.05 0.88
N LYS A 39 5.63 -25.54 0.75
CA LYS A 39 5.32 -26.97 0.62
C LYS A 39 5.44 -27.48 -0.82
N ILE A 40 5.65 -26.60 -1.79
CA ILE A 40 5.75 -26.96 -3.21
C ILE A 40 7.23 -27.29 -3.51
N PRO A 41 7.51 -28.40 -4.23
CA PRO A 41 8.88 -28.79 -4.56
C PRO A 41 9.68 -27.70 -5.30
N GLU A 42 10.96 -27.60 -4.96
CA GLU A 42 11.91 -26.69 -5.60
C GLU A 42 11.87 -26.83 -7.13
N GLY A 43 11.81 -25.70 -7.84
CA GLY A 43 11.69 -25.66 -9.30
C GLY A 43 10.26 -25.72 -9.87
N LYS A 44 9.23 -25.96 -9.05
CA LYS A 44 7.81 -25.89 -9.48
C LYS A 44 7.12 -24.56 -9.15
N LEU A 45 7.80 -23.65 -8.45
CA LEU A 45 7.31 -22.33 -8.11
C LEU A 45 7.87 -21.29 -9.09
N SER A 46 7.02 -20.59 -9.85
CA SER A 46 7.44 -19.30 -10.43
C SER A 46 7.50 -18.29 -9.29
N LYS A 47 8.68 -17.70 -9.02
CA LYS A 47 8.91 -16.71 -7.94
C LYS A 47 7.71 -15.74 -7.80
N PRO A 48 7.12 -15.56 -6.60
CA PRO A 48 6.06 -14.57 -6.41
C PRO A 48 6.64 -13.16 -6.63
N LYS A 49 6.27 -12.53 -7.75
CA LYS A 49 6.79 -11.23 -8.21
C LYS A 49 6.23 -10.00 -7.46
N ILE A 50 5.53 -10.20 -6.34
CA ILE A 50 4.73 -9.14 -5.69
C ILE A 50 5.43 -8.55 -4.46
N ALA A 51 6.49 -9.18 -3.94
CA ALA A 51 7.37 -8.58 -2.95
C ALA A 51 8.54 -7.91 -3.69
N HIS A 52 8.62 -6.58 -3.63
CA HIS A 52 9.71 -5.80 -4.20
C HIS A 52 10.34 -4.88 -3.15
N PHE A 53 11.60 -4.49 -3.33
CA PHE A 53 12.20 -3.33 -2.64
C PHE A 53 11.51 -2.06 -3.13
N GLY A 54 10.30 -1.84 -2.63
CA GLY A 54 9.43 -0.76 -3.05
C GLY A 54 9.53 0.42 -2.12
N CYS A 55 9.13 1.57 -2.64
CA CYS A 55 8.83 2.70 -1.78
C CYS A 55 7.64 2.33 -0.86
N PRO A 56 7.74 2.47 0.47
CA PRO A 56 6.65 2.13 1.39
C PRO A 56 5.38 2.95 1.15
N ALA A 57 5.49 4.11 0.48
CA ALA A 57 4.35 4.86 -0.01
C ALA A 57 3.40 4.00 -0.89
N THR A 58 3.95 3.08 -1.68
CA THR A 58 3.16 2.21 -2.56
C THR A 58 2.20 1.32 -1.76
N ASP A 59 2.72 0.67 -0.73
CA ASP A 59 1.94 -0.16 0.18
C ASP A 59 0.97 0.66 1.03
N LEU A 60 1.41 1.82 1.51
CA LEU A 60 0.58 2.69 2.36
C LEU A 60 -0.59 3.29 1.59
N VAL A 61 -0.41 3.73 0.34
CA VAL A 61 -1.53 4.15 -0.53
C VAL A 61 -2.52 3.00 -0.71
N ARG A 62 -2.03 1.78 -0.99
CA ARG A 62 -2.89 0.60 -1.16
C ARG A 62 -3.69 0.30 0.12
N VAL A 63 -3.02 0.25 1.27
CA VAL A 63 -3.64 -0.06 2.56
C VAL A 63 -4.64 1.02 2.96
N PHE A 64 -4.28 2.30 2.86
CA PHE A 64 -5.17 3.40 3.26
C PHE A 64 -6.40 3.46 2.36
N SER A 65 -6.24 3.28 1.05
CA SER A 65 -7.36 3.28 0.10
C SER A 65 -8.30 2.08 0.29
N ALA A 66 -7.78 0.91 0.65
CA ALA A 66 -8.60 -0.27 0.90
C ALA A 66 -9.30 -0.22 2.27
N CYS A 67 -8.56 0.12 3.34
CA CYS A 67 -9.01 -0.11 4.71
C CYS A 67 -9.75 1.08 5.34
N LEU A 68 -9.44 2.32 4.98
CA LEU A 68 -10.06 3.52 5.57
C LEU A 68 -11.26 3.99 4.75
N SER A 69 -12.25 4.63 5.38
CA SER A 69 -13.19 5.45 4.60
C SER A 69 -12.45 6.55 3.85
N GLY A 70 -13.07 7.09 2.80
CA GLY A 70 -12.52 8.20 2.05
C GLY A 70 -12.16 9.38 2.95
N LYS A 71 -13.12 9.80 3.78
CA LYS A 71 -12.97 10.90 4.74
C LYS A 71 -11.87 10.66 5.77
N ALA A 72 -11.83 9.48 6.39
CA ALA A 72 -10.81 9.19 7.39
C ALA A 72 -9.40 9.19 6.78
N ARG A 73 -9.25 8.72 5.54
CA ARG A 73 -7.98 8.80 4.82
C ARG A 73 -7.60 10.27 4.58
N GLN A 74 -8.52 11.07 4.05
CA GLN A 74 -8.27 12.50 3.77
C GLN A 74 -7.85 13.27 5.02
N GLU A 75 -8.49 12.99 6.16
CA GLU A 75 -8.22 13.66 7.42
C GLU A 75 -6.93 13.19 8.10
N HIS A 76 -6.64 11.89 8.10
CA HIS A 76 -5.61 11.31 8.97
C HIS A 76 -4.39 10.73 8.27
N TRP A 77 -4.29 10.77 6.93
CA TRP A 77 -3.19 10.10 6.22
C TRP A 77 -1.80 10.56 6.69
N GLU A 78 -1.61 11.85 7.01
CA GLU A 78 -0.32 12.36 7.50
C GLU A 78 0.06 11.82 8.88
N GLU A 79 -0.91 11.77 9.80
CA GLU A 79 -0.76 11.21 11.14
C GLU A 79 -0.39 9.73 11.05
N LEU A 80 -1.12 8.97 10.24
CA LEU A 80 -0.89 7.54 10.03
C LEU A 80 0.48 7.24 9.40
N LEU A 81 0.95 8.09 8.47
CA LEU A 81 2.33 8.00 7.97
C LEU A 81 3.35 8.32 9.05
N GLY A 82 3.05 9.28 9.93
CA GLY A 82 3.85 9.62 11.10
C GLY A 82 3.99 8.43 12.06
N ASP A 83 2.87 7.79 12.41
CA ASP A 83 2.84 6.59 13.24
C ASP A 83 3.66 5.45 12.62
N PHE A 84 3.42 5.17 11.34
CA PHE A 84 4.20 4.17 10.61
C PHE A 84 5.70 4.47 10.68
N TYR A 85 6.10 5.73 10.49
CA TYR A 85 7.49 6.13 10.51
C TYR A 85 8.12 6.03 11.92
N VAL A 86 7.36 6.29 12.98
CA VAL A 86 7.78 6.06 14.37
C VAL A 86 8.03 4.57 14.62
N TYR A 87 7.12 3.69 14.17
CA TYR A 87 7.34 2.25 14.25
C TYR A 87 8.56 1.82 13.45
N LEU A 88 8.71 2.30 12.22
CA LEU A 88 9.85 1.98 11.38
C LEU A 88 11.17 2.39 12.03
N LYS A 89 11.24 3.59 12.63
CA LYS A 89 12.43 4.03 13.38
C LYS A 89 12.79 3.07 14.52
N LYS A 90 11.79 2.57 15.25
CA LYS A 90 12.03 1.60 16.32
C LYS A 90 12.60 0.29 15.77
N GLU A 91 12.07 -0.19 14.64
CA GLU A 91 12.56 -1.40 13.98
C GLU A 91 13.97 -1.25 13.40
N VAL A 92 14.30 -0.07 12.86
CA VAL A 92 15.65 0.26 12.35
C VAL A 92 16.67 0.38 13.49
N GLY A 93 16.23 0.75 14.69
CA GLY A 93 17.08 0.82 15.87
C GLY A 93 18.08 1.97 15.81
N ASN A 94 19.37 1.67 16.02
CA ASN A 94 20.45 2.68 16.04
C ASN A 94 21.00 3.01 14.65
N GLU A 95 20.51 2.34 13.61
CA GLU A 95 20.94 2.59 12.24
C GLU A 95 20.39 3.90 11.69
N LYS A 96 21.08 4.45 10.69
CA LYS A 96 20.63 5.67 10.02
C LYS A 96 19.35 5.39 9.23
N MET A 97 18.31 6.19 9.47
CA MET A 97 17.10 6.13 8.67
C MET A 97 17.38 6.40 7.18
N PRO A 98 16.85 5.56 6.26
CA PRO A 98 17.11 5.69 4.83
C PRO A 98 16.42 6.91 4.18
N TYR A 99 15.40 7.47 4.84
CA TYR A 99 14.67 8.66 4.41
C TYR A 99 14.02 9.36 5.60
N THR A 100 13.61 10.62 5.44
CA THR A 100 12.89 11.40 6.44
C THR A 100 11.38 11.15 6.38
N LEU A 101 10.64 11.55 7.42
CA LEU A 101 9.17 11.53 7.40
C LEU A 101 8.61 12.38 6.24
N GLU A 102 9.21 13.54 5.99
CA GLU A 102 8.77 14.42 4.90
C GLU A 102 9.00 13.79 3.52
N GLN A 103 10.11 13.06 3.33
CA GLN A 103 10.33 12.29 2.11
C GLN A 103 9.29 11.17 1.94
N LEU A 104 8.87 10.52 3.02
CA LEU A 104 7.79 9.52 2.99
C LEU A 104 6.45 10.15 2.62
N LYS A 105 6.07 11.26 3.28
CA LYS A 105 4.84 12.01 2.97
C LYS A 105 4.84 12.48 1.52
N GLU A 106 5.95 13.06 1.05
CA GLU A 106 6.09 13.50 -0.32
C GLU A 106 5.95 12.33 -1.31
N SER A 107 6.56 11.19 -1.01
CA SER A 107 6.44 10.02 -1.87
C SER A 107 5.01 9.48 -1.92
N TYR A 108 4.28 9.48 -0.79
CA TYR A 108 2.86 9.17 -0.74
C TYR A 108 2.04 10.07 -1.67
N ARG A 109 2.19 11.40 -1.56
CA ARG A 109 1.50 12.37 -2.44
C ARG A 109 1.83 12.17 -3.93
N ARG A 110 3.10 11.86 -4.24
CA ARG A 110 3.58 11.63 -5.61
C ARG A 110 3.00 10.36 -6.21
N PHE A 111 2.97 9.28 -5.43
CA PHE A 111 2.53 7.98 -5.89
C PHE A 111 1.01 7.84 -5.89
N PHE A 112 0.29 8.58 -5.03
CA PHE A 112 -1.15 8.41 -4.84
C PHE A 112 -1.96 8.32 -6.13
N PRO A 113 -1.79 9.22 -7.13
CA PRO A 113 -2.61 9.15 -8.34
C PRO A 113 -2.47 7.83 -9.10
N VAL A 114 -1.25 7.29 -9.20
CA VAL A 114 -0.99 5.99 -9.83
C VAL A 114 -1.55 4.86 -8.97
N GLY A 115 -1.32 4.90 -7.66
CA GLY A 115 -1.85 3.89 -6.74
C GLY A 115 -3.38 3.83 -6.74
N ALA A 116 -4.06 4.98 -6.75
CA ALA A 116 -5.51 5.09 -6.86
C ALA A 116 -6.01 4.56 -8.21
N PHE A 117 -5.36 4.93 -9.32
CA PHE A 117 -5.68 4.43 -10.65
C PHE A 117 -5.64 2.90 -10.74
N LEU A 118 -4.66 2.26 -10.08
CA LEU A 118 -4.56 0.79 -10.03
C LEU A 118 -5.68 0.13 -9.21
N ILE A 119 -6.37 0.88 -8.34
CA ILE A 119 -7.48 0.37 -7.51
C ILE A 119 -8.82 0.50 -8.25
N ILE A 120 -8.98 1.47 -9.15
CA ILE A 120 -10.24 1.71 -9.89
C ILE A 120 -10.82 0.44 -10.53
N PRO A 121 -10.05 -0.44 -11.20
CA PRO A 121 -10.59 -1.67 -11.79
C PRO A 121 -11.23 -2.63 -10.78
N LEU A 122 -10.90 -2.52 -9.49
CA LEU A 122 -11.48 -3.36 -8.43
C LEU A 122 -12.87 -2.89 -8.00
N ILE A 123 -13.25 -1.64 -8.30
CA ILE A 123 -14.53 -1.06 -7.87
C ILE A 123 -15.71 -1.74 -8.56
N GLY A 124 -15.61 -2.03 -9.87
CA GLY A 124 -16.67 -2.71 -10.63
C GLY A 124 -17.04 -4.09 -10.04
N PRO A 125 -16.07 -5.01 -9.88
CA PRO A 125 -16.31 -6.29 -9.22
C PRO A 125 -16.86 -6.17 -7.79
N LEU A 126 -16.45 -5.15 -7.03
CA LEU A 126 -17.00 -4.90 -5.69
C LEU A 126 -18.48 -4.52 -5.74
N PHE A 127 -18.90 -3.68 -6.70
CA PHE A 127 -20.32 -3.39 -6.91
C PHE A 127 -21.11 -4.64 -7.28
N GLU A 128 -20.60 -5.48 -8.20
CA GLU A 128 -21.27 -6.74 -8.54
C GLU A 128 -21.49 -7.64 -7.32
N CYS A 129 -20.48 -7.77 -6.46
CA CYS A 129 -20.60 -8.53 -5.21
C CYS A 129 -21.68 -7.96 -4.28
N ILE A 130 -21.78 -6.62 -4.18
CA ILE A 130 -22.83 -5.96 -3.38
C ILE A 130 -24.22 -6.23 -3.96
N PHE A 131 -24.39 -6.10 -5.28
CA PHE A 131 -25.70 -6.27 -5.91
C PHE A 131 -26.20 -7.70 -5.89
N ARG A 132 -25.32 -8.69 -5.77
CA ARG A 132 -25.67 -10.10 -5.58
C ARG A 132 -26.05 -10.44 -4.13
N ASN A 133 -25.90 -9.53 -3.19
CA ASN A 133 -26.23 -9.76 -1.79
C ASN A 133 -27.76 -9.79 -1.60
N PRO A 134 -28.34 -10.89 -1.06
CA PRO A 134 -29.79 -11.00 -0.88
C PRO A 134 -30.34 -10.14 0.26
N ASP A 135 -29.48 -9.66 1.17
CA ASP A 135 -29.87 -8.76 2.25
C ASP A 135 -29.85 -7.30 1.77
N GLU A 136 -31.05 -6.74 1.58
CA GLU A 136 -31.25 -5.37 1.08
C GLU A 136 -30.74 -4.29 2.04
N GLU A 137 -30.74 -4.53 3.35
CA GLU A 137 -30.23 -3.55 4.33
C GLU A 137 -28.71 -3.50 4.27
N MET A 138 -28.05 -4.67 4.31
CA MET A 138 -26.61 -4.78 4.16
C MET A 138 -26.15 -4.25 2.80
N LYS A 139 -26.87 -4.56 1.73
CA LYS A 139 -26.61 -4.05 0.37
C LYS A 139 -26.62 -2.52 0.33
N LYS A 140 -27.65 -1.86 0.89
CA LYS A 140 -27.72 -0.39 0.95
C LYS A 140 -26.53 0.20 1.72
N LYS A 141 -26.18 -0.38 2.87
CA LYS A 141 -25.05 0.08 3.70
C LYS A 141 -23.71 -0.07 2.98
N CYS A 142 -23.46 -1.23 2.37
CA CYS A 142 -22.24 -1.48 1.60
C CYS A 142 -22.16 -0.57 0.37
N PHE A 143 -23.28 -0.36 -0.34
CA PHE A 143 -23.34 0.54 -1.49
C PHE A 143 -22.94 1.97 -1.11
N ALA A 144 -23.54 2.52 -0.05
CA ALA A 144 -23.19 3.85 0.45
C ALA A 144 -21.71 3.96 0.84
N THR A 145 -21.16 2.91 1.46
CA THR A 145 -19.74 2.86 1.85
C THR A 145 -18.80 2.85 0.64
N ILE A 146 -19.10 2.06 -0.39
CA ILE A 146 -18.27 2.00 -1.60
C ILE A 146 -18.38 3.28 -2.41
N MET A 147 -19.57 3.88 -2.50
CA MET A 147 -19.75 5.17 -3.18
C MET A 147 -18.91 6.26 -2.53
N GLU A 148 -18.99 6.43 -1.20
CA GLU A 148 -18.17 7.42 -0.48
C GLU A 148 -16.67 7.19 -0.71
N LYS A 149 -16.21 5.94 -0.59
CA LYS A 149 -14.81 5.60 -0.84
C LYS A 149 -14.39 5.93 -2.26
N THR A 150 -15.25 5.68 -3.25
CA THR A 150 -14.98 5.91 -4.67
C THR A 150 -14.88 7.39 -4.97
N GLU A 151 -15.84 8.19 -4.50
CA GLU A 151 -15.85 9.65 -4.66
C GLU A 151 -14.57 10.26 -4.08
N CYS A 152 -14.27 9.99 -2.81
CA CYS A 152 -13.05 10.49 -2.18
C CYS A 152 -11.77 9.99 -2.87
N LEU A 153 -11.73 8.74 -3.36
CA LEU A 153 -10.56 8.22 -4.08
C LEU A 153 -10.30 8.98 -5.38
N LEU A 154 -11.35 9.33 -6.11
CA LEU A 154 -11.25 10.13 -7.34
C LEU A 154 -10.84 11.57 -7.03
N ASP A 155 -11.41 12.18 -5.98
CA ASP A 155 -11.02 13.52 -5.54
C ASP A 155 -9.54 13.58 -5.14
N ASP A 156 -9.08 12.61 -4.33
CA ASP A 156 -7.67 12.51 -3.93
C ASP A 156 -6.76 12.33 -5.14
N MET A 157 -7.17 11.48 -6.10
CA MET A 157 -6.41 11.22 -7.32
C MET A 157 -6.22 12.49 -8.14
N ILE A 158 -7.28 13.27 -8.36
CA ILE A 158 -7.24 14.54 -9.10
C ILE A 158 -6.42 15.57 -8.32
N HIS A 159 -6.69 15.72 -7.03
CA HIS A 159 -5.98 16.67 -6.17
C HIS A 159 -4.46 16.45 -6.21
N PHE A 160 -4.00 15.22 -5.94
CA PHE A 160 -2.58 14.91 -5.95
C PHE A 160 -1.99 14.94 -7.35
N HIS A 161 -2.72 14.53 -8.38
CA HIS A 161 -2.27 14.65 -9.77
C HIS A 161 -1.97 16.10 -10.13
N ASP A 162 -2.91 17.00 -9.87
CA ASP A 162 -2.78 18.42 -10.22
C ASP A 162 -1.64 19.07 -9.44
N ARG A 163 -1.55 18.78 -8.14
CA ARG A 163 -0.42 19.21 -7.28
C ARG A 163 0.92 18.73 -7.86
N ASN A 164 1.01 17.47 -8.29
CA ASN A 164 2.24 16.92 -8.85
C ASN A 164 2.59 17.53 -10.21
N MET A 165 1.58 17.85 -11.03
CA MET A 165 1.76 18.54 -12.31
C MET A 165 2.23 19.98 -12.15
N LYS A 166 1.76 20.71 -11.12
CA LYS A 166 2.26 22.04 -10.76
C LYS A 166 3.76 22.01 -10.45
N ILE A 167 4.20 21.07 -9.61
CA ILE A 167 5.63 20.94 -9.29
C ILE A 167 6.46 20.57 -10.52
N LYS A 168 5.95 19.69 -11.39
CA LYS A 168 6.63 19.36 -12.65
C LYS A 168 6.85 20.61 -13.53
N ARG A 169 5.98 21.60 -13.43
CA ARG A 169 6.09 22.90 -14.10
C ARG A 169 6.94 23.94 -13.33
N GLY A 170 7.45 23.60 -12.14
CA GLY A 170 8.23 24.52 -11.31
C GLY A 170 7.37 25.49 -10.48
N GLU A 171 6.07 25.24 -10.34
CA GLU A 171 5.16 26.07 -9.56
C GLU A 171 5.24 25.71 -8.06
N LEU A 172 5.01 26.71 -7.20
CA LEU A 172 4.91 26.50 -5.75
C LEU A 172 3.61 25.77 -5.42
N VAL A 173 3.69 24.84 -4.47
CA VAL A 173 2.53 24.15 -3.90
C VAL A 173 2.52 24.33 -2.39
N GLY A 174 1.36 24.68 -1.85
CA GLY A 174 1.07 24.65 -0.42
C GLY A 174 0.70 23.25 0.04
#